data_AF-A0A645FL85-F1
#
_entry.id   AF-A0A645FL85-F1
#
_cell.length_a   1.000
_cell.length_b   1.000
_cell.length_c   1.000
_cell.angle_alpha   90.00
_cell.angle_beta   90.00
_cell.angle_gamma   90.00
#
_symmetry.space_group_name_H-M   'P 1'
#
loop_
_entity.id
_entity.type
_entity.pdbx_description
1 polymer ?
#
loop_
_entity_poly.entity_id
_entity_poly.type
_entity_poly.pdbx_seq_one_letter_code
_entity_poly.pdbx_strand_id
1 'polypeptide(L)'
;MQGELESDLKEVGDRKIIMMTHVVTHPQFVIPLPHPVYDYYNAFLGSKSYMQLYDRYPIVHSIMGHVHFRKMLYEEDTTFYCACLGSARHWYTEDPYIEMAYTMEEFTVDN
;
A
#
# COMPACT_ATOMS: atom_id res chain seq x y z
N MET A 1 8.00 -14.78 -8.10
CA MET A 1 7.30 -13.62 -7.52
C MET A 1 8.15 -12.35 -7.55
N GLN A 2 9.16 -12.13 -6.69
CA GLN A 2 9.89 -10.83 -6.70
C GLN A 2 10.69 -10.60 -8.00
N GLY A 3 11.32 -11.64 -8.55
CA GLY A 3 12.02 -11.55 -9.83
C GLY A 3 11.11 -11.37 -11.05
N GLU A 4 9.86 -11.82 -10.98
CA GLU A 4 8.85 -11.59 -12.03
C GLU A 4 8.37 -10.13 -11.98
N LEU A 5 8.04 -9.62 -10.79
CA LEU A 5 7.69 -8.20 -10.59
C LEU A 5 8.80 -7.28 -11.10
N GLU A 6 10.05 -7.57 -10.77
CA GLU A 6 11.21 -6.81 -11.26
C GLU A 6 11.34 -6.86 -12.79
N SER A 7 11.00 -7.99 -13.42
CA SER A 7 11.00 -8.12 -14.88
C SER A 7 9.90 -7.27 -15.51
N ASP A 8 8.69 -7.33 -14.96
CA ASP A 8 7.54 -6.55 -15.43
C ASP A 8 7.84 -5.04 -15.32
N LEU A 9 8.41 -4.60 -14.20
CA LEU A 9 8.79 -3.20 -13.99
C LEU A 9 9.84 -2.73 -15.01
N LYS A 10 10.80 -3.60 -15.39
CA LYS A 10 11.79 -3.27 -16.44
C LYS A 10 11.15 -3.14 -17.81
N GLU A 11 10.17 -3.97 -18.14
CA GLU A 11 9.44 -3.88 -19.42
C GLU A 11 8.59 -2.60 -19.52
N VAL A 12 8.17 -2.03 -18.39
CA VAL A 12 7.49 -0.74 -18.39
C VAL A 12 8.42 0.39 -18.82
N GLY A 13 9.72 0.33 -18.50
CA GLY A 13 10.70 1.36 -18.83
C GLY A 13 10.48 2.65 -18.05
N ASP A 14 10.60 3.80 -18.71
CA ASP A 14 10.58 5.12 -18.05
C ASP A 14 9.17 5.72 -17.86
N ARG A 15 8.12 4.96 -18.16
CA ARG A 15 6.72 5.41 -17.97
C ARG A 15 6.38 5.45 -16.49
N LYS A 16 5.59 6.43 -16.05
CA LYS A 16 5.05 6.48 -14.68
C LYS A 16 4.27 5.19 -14.36
N ILE A 17 4.53 4.61 -13.18
CA ILE A 17 3.97 3.33 -12.75
C ILE A 17 2.96 3.54 -11.62
N ILE A 18 1.82 2.87 -11.75
CA ILE A 18 0.88 2.64 -10.65
C ILE A 18 1.12 1.21 -10.17
N MET A 19 1.73 1.05 -9.00
CA MET A 19 1.95 -0.26 -8.41
C MET A 19 0.81 -0.62 -7.48
N MET A 20 0.23 -1.81 -7.64
CA MET A 20 -0.85 -2.30 -6.77
C MET A 20 -0.49 -3.67 -6.21
N THR A 21 -0.47 -3.79 -4.89
CA THR A 21 -0.19 -5.04 -4.19
C THR A 21 -1.22 -5.26 -3.08
N HIS A 22 -1.53 -6.52 -2.77
CA HIS A 22 -2.34 -6.78 -1.57
C HIS A 22 -1.54 -6.49 -0.28
N VAL A 23 -0.26 -6.88 -0.27
CA VAL A 23 0.63 -6.73 0.90
C VAL A 23 1.16 -5.31 1.03
N VAL A 24 1.58 -4.95 2.24
CA VAL A 24 2.22 -3.66 2.56
C VAL A 24 3.63 -3.62 1.99
N THR A 25 3.97 -2.49 1.39
CA THR A 25 5.29 -2.26 0.79
C THR A 25 6.08 -1.17 1.51
N HIS A 26 5.43 -0.42 2.41
CA HIS A 26 5.99 0.76 3.05
C HIS A 26 5.97 0.67 4.59
N PRO A 27 7.07 0.96 5.30
CA PRO A 27 7.19 0.74 6.75
C PRO A 27 6.25 1.60 7.59
N GLN A 28 5.80 2.76 7.09
CA GLN A 28 4.80 3.55 7.81
C GLN A 28 3.39 2.95 7.81
N PHE A 29 3.19 1.83 7.12
CA PHE A 29 1.91 1.12 7.06
C PHE A 29 1.94 -0.20 7.83
N VAL A 30 3.03 -0.53 8.52
CA VAL A 30 3.06 -1.64 9.48
C VAL A 30 2.78 -1.15 10.89
N ILE A 31 2.39 -2.06 11.79
CA ILE A 31 2.15 -1.70 13.19
C ILE A 31 3.49 -1.40 13.88
N PRO A 32 3.63 -0.26 14.59
CA PRO A 32 4.85 0.10 15.31
C PRO A 32 5.27 -0.96 16.33
N LEU A 33 6.57 -1.23 16.40
CA LEU A 33 7.18 -2.21 17.30
C LEU A 33 7.89 -1.51 18.47
N PRO A 34 8.05 -2.18 19.65
CA PRO A 34 7.68 -3.56 19.93
C PRO A 34 6.20 -3.74 20.26
N HIS A 35 5.59 -4.81 19.75
CA HIS A 35 4.25 -5.23 20.17
C HIS A 35 4.17 -6.77 20.22
N PRO A 36 3.94 -7.38 21.40
CA PRO A 36 4.13 -8.83 21.62
C PRO A 36 3.41 -9.75 20.64
N VAL A 37 2.24 -9.33 20.15
CA VAL A 37 1.42 -10.08 19.20
C VAL A 37 1.79 -9.74 17.75
N TYR A 38 2.14 -8.49 17.46
CA TYR A 38 2.30 -8.01 16.08
C TYR A 38 3.74 -8.13 15.56
N ASP A 39 4.73 -8.37 16.43
CA ASP A 39 6.09 -8.76 16.00
C ASP A 39 6.05 -9.98 15.07
N TYR A 40 5.23 -10.98 15.40
CA TYR A 40 5.04 -12.18 14.57
C TYR A 40 4.23 -11.89 13.29
N TYR A 41 3.13 -11.13 13.40
CA TYR A 41 2.28 -10.85 12.24
C TYR A 41 2.92 -9.89 11.24
N ASN A 42 3.78 -8.96 11.68
CA ASN A 42 4.53 -8.05 10.82
C ASN A 42 5.41 -8.81 9.79
N ALA A 43 5.87 -10.02 10.11
CA ALA A 43 6.60 -10.87 9.18
C ALA A 43 5.77 -11.31 7.94
N PHE A 44 4.44 -11.24 8.03
CA PHE A 44 3.51 -11.60 6.96
C PHE A 44 2.86 -10.38 6.29
N LEU A 45 3.01 -9.18 6.87
CA LEU A 45 2.37 -7.97 6.33
C LEU A 45 2.99 -7.50 5.02
N GLY A 46 4.27 -7.81 4.80
CA GLY A 46 5.04 -7.27 3.69
C GLY A 46 6.53 -7.45 3.84
N SER A 47 7.30 -6.96 2.87
CA SER A 47 8.75 -6.98 2.91
C SER A 47 9.32 -5.59 2.74
N LYS A 48 10.28 -5.21 3.59
CA LYS A 48 11.06 -3.96 3.41
C LYS A 48 11.79 -3.92 2.06
N SER A 49 12.03 -5.07 1.43
CA SER A 49 12.67 -5.14 0.11
C SER A 49 11.85 -4.47 -0.99
N TYR A 50 10.53 -4.31 -0.83
CA TYR A 50 9.72 -3.55 -1.79
C TYR A 50 10.11 -2.07 -1.84
N MET A 51 10.65 -1.49 -0.76
CA MET A 51 11.09 -0.09 -0.76
C MET A 51 12.16 0.17 -1.82
N GLN A 52 13.02 -0.80 -2.10
CA GLN A 52 14.06 -0.70 -3.13
C GLN A 52 13.49 -0.59 -4.55
N LEU A 53 12.21 -0.89 -4.76
CA LEU A 53 11.57 -0.72 -6.07
C LEU A 53 11.27 0.75 -6.34
N TYR A 54 10.86 1.50 -5.33
CA TYR A 54 10.54 2.93 -5.47
C TYR A 54 11.78 3.77 -5.77
N ASP A 55 12.94 3.36 -5.24
CA ASP A 55 14.23 3.99 -5.56
C ASP A 55 14.67 3.75 -7.01
N ARG A 56 14.18 2.67 -7.64
CA ARG A 56 14.72 2.14 -8.91
C ARG A 56 13.78 2.31 -10.10
N TYR A 57 12.48 2.48 -9.85
CA TYR A 57 11.46 2.54 -10.88
C TYR A 57 10.55 3.75 -10.65
N PRO A 58 10.03 4.40 -11.71
CA PRO A 58 9.21 5.61 -11.62
C PRO A 58 7.78 5.32 -11.13
N ILE A 59 7.65 4.73 -9.93
CA ILE A 59 6.37 4.44 -9.28
C ILE A 59 5.85 5.72 -8.66
N VAL A 60 4.76 6.26 -9.21
CA VAL A 60 4.16 7.52 -8.74
C VAL A 60 2.96 7.30 -7.82
N HIS A 61 2.33 6.13 -7.93
CA HIS A 61 1.22 5.72 -7.08
C HIS A 61 1.41 4.27 -6.62
N SER A 62 1.22 4.04 -5.32
CA SER A 62 1.33 2.73 -4.70
C SER A 62 0.08 2.40 -3.89
N ILE A 63 -0.64 1.37 -4.30
CA ILE A 63 -1.88 0.97 -3.66
C ILE A 63 -1.64 -0.36 -2.94
N MET A 64 -1.85 -0.35 -1.62
CA MET A 64 -1.60 -1.49 -0.74
C MET A 64 -2.80 -1.80 0.18
N GLY A 65 -2.81 -3.00 0.76
CA GLY A 65 -3.90 -3.45 1.64
C GLY A 65 -3.41 -4.21 2.86
N HIS A 66 -4.16 -5.25 3.22
CA HIS A 66 -3.83 -6.25 4.24
C HIS A 66 -3.91 -5.79 5.72
N VAL A 67 -3.60 -4.53 6.03
CA VAL A 67 -3.51 -4.04 7.43
C VAL A 67 -4.82 -3.55 8.05
N HIS A 68 -5.91 -3.54 7.27
CA HIS A 68 -7.28 -3.24 7.76
C HIS A 68 -7.44 -1.85 8.41
N PHE A 69 -6.54 -0.92 8.11
CA PHE A 69 -6.72 0.49 8.44
C PHE A 69 -6.58 1.36 7.19
N ARG A 70 -7.00 2.61 7.32
CA ARG A 70 -7.00 3.60 6.25
C ARG A 70 -5.87 4.59 6.47
N LYS A 71 -5.04 4.81 5.45
CA LYS A 71 -3.95 5.79 5.50
C LYS A 71 -3.54 6.18 4.09
N MET A 72 -3.22 7.46 3.92
CA MET A 72 -2.47 7.96 2.79
C MET A 72 -1.15 8.57 3.26
N LEU A 73 -0.13 8.47 2.41
CA LEU A 73 1.18 9.08 2.62
C LEU A 73 1.72 9.54 1.27
N TYR A 74 2.21 10.77 1.19
CA TYR A 74 3.02 11.23 0.06
C TYR A 74 4.47 11.35 0.53
N GLU A 75 5.37 10.66 -0.16
CA GLU A 75 6.80 10.63 0.13
C GLU A 75 7.58 10.42 -1.18
N GLU A 76 8.63 11.21 -1.40
CA GLU A 76 9.54 11.08 -2.54
C GLU A 76 8.83 10.93 -3.90
N ASP A 77 7.89 11.85 -4.19
CA ASP A 77 7.08 11.87 -5.41
C ASP A 77 6.15 10.66 -5.63
N THR A 78 6.06 9.76 -4.64
CA THR A 78 5.14 8.63 -4.62
C THR A 78 3.99 8.91 -3.67
N THR A 79 2.76 8.69 -4.13
CA THR A 79 1.60 8.64 -3.22
C THR A 79 1.25 7.19 -2.88
N PHE A 80 1.27 6.86 -1.60
CA PHE A 80 0.93 5.57 -1.04
C PHE A 80 -0.49 5.59 -0.48
N TYR A 81 -1.29 4.62 -0.89
CA TYR A 81 -2.68 4.46 -0.53
C TYR A 81 -2.88 3.14 0.19
N CYS A 82 -3.49 3.19 1.37
CA CYS A 82 -4.09 2.03 2.02
C CYS A 82 -5.54 2.38 2.34
N ALA A 83 -6.46 1.95 1.49
CA ALA A 83 -7.89 2.27 1.59
C ALA A 83 -8.70 1.03 2.02
N CYS A 84 -8.22 0.32 3.04
CA CYS A 84 -8.87 -0.91 3.50
C CYS A 84 -10.27 -0.64 4.10
N LEU A 85 -11.28 -1.38 3.66
CA LEU A 85 -12.57 -1.44 4.36
C LEU A 85 -12.44 -2.18 5.70
N GLY A 86 -11.69 -3.28 5.73
CA GLY A 86 -11.58 -4.14 6.91
C GLY A 86 -12.93 -4.78 7.30
N SER A 87 -13.01 -5.28 8.53
CA SER A 87 -14.27 -5.76 9.12
C SER A 87 -14.97 -4.65 9.91
N ALA A 88 -16.25 -4.83 10.23
CA ALA A 88 -17.07 -3.88 10.99
C ALA A 88 -16.44 -3.35 12.29
N ARG A 89 -15.50 -4.09 12.90
CA ARG A 89 -14.77 -3.64 14.10
C ARG A 89 -13.74 -2.53 13.82
N HIS A 90 -13.36 -2.34 12.56
CA HIS A 90 -12.41 -1.33 12.10
C HIS A 90 -13.12 -0.09 11.52
N TRP A 91 -14.46 -0.14 11.46
CA TRP A 91 -15.28 0.91 10.88
C TRP A 91 -15.45 2.06 11.88
N TYR A 92 -15.55 3.29 11.36
CA TYR A 92 -15.80 4.47 12.19
C TYR A 92 -17.29 4.66 12.47
N THR A 93 -18.15 4.05 11.64
CA THR A 93 -19.60 4.12 11.68
C THR A 93 -20.21 2.73 11.49
N GLU A 94 -21.48 2.58 11.87
CA GLU A 94 -22.24 1.34 11.65
C GLU A 94 -22.86 1.27 10.24
N ASP A 95 -22.79 2.35 9.46
CA ASP A 95 -23.40 2.43 8.14
C ASP A 95 -22.41 1.93 7.05
N PRO A 96 -22.68 0.78 6.41
CA PRO A 96 -21.79 0.25 5.39
C PRO A 96 -21.66 1.17 4.17
N TYR A 97 -22.65 1.99 3.84
CA TYR A 97 -22.56 2.93 2.72
C TYR A 97 -21.55 4.03 3.01
N ILE A 98 -21.55 4.56 4.24
CA ILE A 98 -20.57 5.56 4.67
C ILE A 98 -19.16 4.94 4.72
N GLU A 99 -19.02 3.72 5.23
CA GLU A 99 -17.72 3.06 5.32
C GLU A 99 -17.12 2.68 3.96
N MET A 100 -17.96 2.30 2.99
CA MET A 100 -17.52 2.12 1.61
C MET A 100 -17.08 3.44 0.99
N ALA A 101 -17.82 4.54 1.23
CA ALA A 101 -17.45 5.86 0.73
C ALA A 101 -16.08 6.31 1.27
N TYR A 102 -15.78 6.06 2.54
CA TYR A 102 -14.47 6.35 3.15
C TYR A 102 -13.32 5.49 2.63
N THR A 103 -13.58 4.48 1.81
CA THR A 103 -12.54 3.63 1.18
C THR A 103 -12.33 3.95 -0.29
N MET A 104 -13.10 4.86 -0.86
CA MET A 104 -12.93 5.28 -2.24
C MET A 104 -11.88 6.39 -2.30
N GLU A 105 -10.83 6.15 -3.09
CA GLU A 105 -9.78 7.13 -3.38
C GLU A 105 -9.77 7.41 -4.89
N GLU A 106 -9.54 8.66 -5.26
CA GLU A 106 -9.43 9.13 -6.64
C GLU A 106 -8.11 9.86 -6.83
N PHE A 107 -7.42 9.58 -7.93
CA PHE A 107 -6.25 10.34 -8.35
C PHE A 107 -6.24 10.47 -9.88
N THR A 108 -5.69 11.59 -10.35
CA THR A 108 -5.55 11.86 -11.78
C THR A 108 -4.18 11.42 -12.27
N VAL A 109 -4.14 10.83 -13.46
CA VAL A 109 -2.89 10.43 -14.11
C VAL A 109 -2.64 11.42 -15.25
N ASP A 110 -1.67 12.32 -15.05
CA ASP A 110 -1.23 13.22 -16.11
C ASP A 110 -0.39 12.45 -17.14
N ASN A 111 -0.79 12.55 -18.41
CA ASN A 111 -0.10 11.97 -19.57
C ASN A 111 1.29 12.60 -19.79
#